data_AF-A0A1Q8TQZ3-F1
#
_entry.id   AF-A0A1Q8TQZ3-F1
#
_cell.length_a   1.000
_cell.length_b   1.000
_cell.length_c   1.000
_cell.angle_alpha   90.00
_cell.angle_beta   90.00
_cell.angle_gamma   90.00
#
_symmetry.space_group_name_H-M   'P 1'
#
loop_
_entity.id
_entity.type
_entity.pdbx_description
1 polymer ?
#
loop_
_entity_poly.entity_id
_entity_poly.type
_entity_poly.pdbx_seq_one_letter_code
_entity_poly.pdbx_strand_id
1 'polypeptide(L)'
;MTETSTAVLAGSPKQLALRLLRRRAFTAGYLTQVIDLAVREVASSQFDEPDEREAAQVHRRLTRYAANGQPGSAELARAMLDVKHALDLVQHRHYRASAVPESGITTTVSAEQLLELVTEAGRDRALAAQGGALVVLAQNEETSTVYRPVSAVQAKALRQAARSAKEEAIRLYEGAVEVLRPHVRMADWSKDDGYGVAVDVARDGVSVQWWPAALPESRALWEQGGIRQLCVSLLASRFTVSEGDDGAPHAMMLRL
;
A
#
# COMPACT_ATOMS: atom_id res chain seq x y z
N MET A 1 5.00 -30.89 20.61
CA MET A 1 5.17 -30.27 19.28
C MET A 1 4.28 -29.05 19.23
N THR A 2 4.85 -27.89 19.56
CA THR A 2 4.16 -26.60 19.60
C THR A 2 4.65 -25.79 18.41
N GLU A 3 3.85 -25.74 17.35
CA GLU A 3 4.11 -24.87 16.21
C GLU A 3 3.81 -23.43 16.61
N THR A 4 4.82 -22.73 17.13
CA THR A 4 4.88 -21.28 17.18
C THR A 4 5.04 -20.74 15.76
N SER A 5 3.94 -20.63 15.02
CA SER A 5 3.89 -19.93 13.73
C SER A 5 3.78 -18.42 13.93
N THR A 6 4.68 -17.83 14.70
CA THR A 6 4.87 -16.37 14.85
C THR A 6 5.89 -15.92 13.82
N ALA A 7 5.45 -15.63 12.58
CA ALA A 7 6.37 -15.14 11.56
C ALA A 7 5.68 -14.32 10.47
N VAL A 8 4.95 -13.24 10.78
CA VAL A 8 4.28 -12.50 9.69
C VAL A 8 3.97 -11.03 9.89
N LEU A 9 4.87 -10.27 10.48
CA LEU A 9 4.96 -8.85 10.14
C LEU A 9 6.45 -8.59 9.96
N ALA A 10 6.85 -8.14 8.77
CA ALA A 10 8.27 -7.99 8.44
C ALA A 10 8.97 -6.84 9.22
N GLY A 11 8.24 -6.15 10.10
CA GLY A 11 8.77 -5.23 11.11
C GLY A 11 8.24 -5.59 12.50
N SER A 12 8.94 -5.12 13.54
CA SER A 12 8.49 -5.28 14.92
C SER A 12 7.09 -4.68 15.11
N PRO A 13 6.26 -5.20 16.04
CA PRO A 13 4.91 -4.67 16.30
C PRO A 13 4.88 -3.16 16.54
N LYS A 14 5.96 -2.61 17.10
CA LYS A 14 6.10 -1.18 17.39
C LYS A 14 6.39 -0.34 16.15
N GLN A 15 7.19 -0.85 15.22
CA GLN A 15 7.40 -0.20 13.91
C GLN A 15 6.08 -0.16 13.14
N LEU A 16 5.34 -1.26 13.14
CA LEU A 16 4.05 -1.31 12.46
C LEU A 16 3.02 -0.40 13.13
N ALA A 17 2.98 -0.36 14.47
CA ALA A 17 2.13 0.57 15.20
C ALA A 17 2.42 2.03 14.81
N LEU A 18 3.70 2.40 14.72
CA LEU A 18 4.10 3.74 14.32
C LEU A 18 3.73 4.04 12.87
N ARG A 19 3.91 3.08 11.95
CA ARG A 19 3.50 3.21 10.54
C ARG A 19 1.99 3.47 10.42
N LEU A 20 1.17 2.74 11.18
CA LEU A 20 -0.29 2.94 11.20
C LEU A 20 -0.68 4.30 11.81
N LEU A 21 -0.01 4.73 12.88
CA LEU A 21 -0.27 6.04 13.49
C LEU A 21 0.05 7.20 12.54
N ARG A 22 1.15 7.13 11.78
CA ARG A 22 1.56 8.18 10.83
C ARG A 22 0.61 8.32 9.63
N ARG A 23 -0.03 7.22 9.22
CA ARG A 23 -1.00 7.20 8.10
C ARG A 23 -2.40 7.62 8.50
N ARG A 24 -2.68 7.73 9.81
CA ARG A 24 -4.02 8.04 10.31
C ARG A 24 -4.34 9.52 10.12
N ALA A 25 -5.56 9.79 9.69
CA ALA A 25 -6.11 11.14 9.72
C ALA A 25 -6.50 11.50 11.17
N PHE A 26 -6.05 12.66 11.63
CA PHE A 26 -6.43 13.23 12.91
C PHE A 26 -7.29 14.46 12.70
N THR A 27 -8.27 14.65 13.57
CA THR A 27 -9.09 15.87 13.63
C THR A 27 -8.22 17.07 13.96
N ALA A 28 -7.30 16.88 14.91
CA ALA A 28 -6.20 17.80 15.18
C ALA A 28 -5.06 17.59 14.17
N GLY A 29 -5.03 18.37 13.09
CA GLY A 29 -4.01 18.25 12.03
C GLY A 29 -2.55 18.39 12.49
N TYR A 30 -2.30 18.96 13.68
CA TYR A 30 -0.96 19.04 14.27
C TYR A 30 -0.51 17.72 14.94
N LEU A 31 -1.38 16.74 15.19
CA LEU A 31 -0.98 15.46 15.79
C LEU A 31 -0.03 14.67 14.89
N THR A 32 -0.20 14.76 13.57
CA THR A 32 0.76 14.24 12.59
C THR A 32 2.15 14.84 12.81
N GLN A 33 2.21 16.16 13.06
CA GLN A 33 3.47 16.88 13.31
C GLN A 33 4.09 16.48 14.65
N VAL A 34 3.27 16.21 15.68
CA VAL A 34 3.75 15.70 16.98
C VAL A 34 4.37 14.30 16.82
N ILE A 35 3.75 13.43 16.03
CA ILE A 35 4.28 12.10 15.75
C ILE A 35 5.59 12.21 14.96
N ASP A 36 5.63 13.02 13.90
CA ASP A 36 6.83 13.22 13.10
C ASP A 36 7.96 13.86 13.92
N LEU A 37 7.65 14.79 14.82
CA LEU A 37 8.63 15.36 15.75
C LEU A 37 9.19 14.29 16.68
N ALA A 38 8.33 13.47 17.30
CA ALA A 38 8.76 12.39 18.18
C ALA A 38 9.67 11.38 17.44
N VAL A 39 9.41 11.13 16.15
CA VAL A 39 10.27 10.31 15.28
C VAL A 39 11.60 11.00 15.01
N ARG A 40 11.59 12.25 14.56
CA ARG A 40 12.82 13.02 14.25
C ARG A 40 13.75 13.19 15.44
N GLU A 41 13.21 13.29 16.65
CA GLU A 41 14.02 13.43 17.87
C GLU A 41 14.66 12.11 18.34
N VAL A 42 14.27 10.98 17.75
CA VAL A 42 14.75 9.64 18.12
C VAL A 42 15.54 9.00 16.99
N ALA A 43 15.02 9.05 15.77
CA ALA A 43 15.67 8.53 14.58
C ALA A 43 16.77 9.49 14.10
N SER A 44 17.92 8.92 13.76
CA SER A 44 19.08 9.69 13.27
C SER A 44 18.94 10.14 11.81
N SER A 45 17.96 9.62 11.07
CA SER A 45 17.64 9.95 9.66
C SER A 45 16.13 10.18 9.50
N GLN A 46 15.73 11.21 8.74
CA GLN A 46 14.31 11.53 8.48
C GLN A 46 13.67 10.60 7.44
N PHE A 47 14.49 9.84 6.70
CA PHE A 47 14.08 9.03 5.56
C PHE A 47 14.02 7.54 5.87
N ASP A 48 14.65 7.10 6.98
CA ASP A 48 14.68 5.70 7.36
C ASP A 48 13.51 5.36 8.29
N GLU A 49 12.92 4.17 8.10
CA GLU A 49 11.99 3.63 9.09
C GLU A 49 12.77 3.36 10.38
N PRO A 50 12.30 3.88 11.54
CA PRO A 50 13.03 3.74 12.79
C PRO A 50 13.20 2.26 13.14
N ASP A 51 14.36 1.91 13.67
CA ASP A 51 14.61 0.54 14.12
C ASP A 51 13.68 0.15 15.30
N GLU A 52 13.70 -1.11 15.75
CA GLU A 52 12.82 -1.54 16.83
C GLU A 52 13.06 -0.78 18.15
N ARG A 53 14.30 -0.41 18.44
CA ARG A 53 14.68 0.31 19.67
C ARG A 53 14.21 1.76 19.60
N GLU A 54 14.42 2.40 18.45
CA GLU A 54 13.94 3.74 18.13
C GLU A 54 12.40 3.77 18.18
N ALA A 55 11.71 2.83 17.53
CA ALA A 55 10.26 2.73 17.56
C ALA A 55 9.72 2.56 18.99
N ALA A 56 10.41 1.80 19.84
CA ALA A 56 10.06 1.68 21.26
C ALA A 56 10.22 3.00 22.02
N GLN A 57 11.24 3.79 21.71
CA GLN A 57 11.48 5.08 22.34
C GLN A 57 10.48 6.14 21.85
N VAL A 58 10.15 6.16 20.55
CA VAL A 58 9.07 6.99 19.99
C VAL A 58 7.75 6.66 20.67
N HIS A 59 7.38 5.38 20.76
CA HIS A 59 6.14 4.96 21.41
C HIS A 59 6.08 5.41 22.88
N ARG A 60 7.18 5.31 23.64
CA ARG A 60 7.24 5.81 25.02
C ARG A 60 6.99 7.32 25.10
N ARG A 61 7.53 8.10 24.16
CA ARG A 61 7.29 9.56 24.10
C ARG A 61 5.83 9.87 23.79
N LEU A 62 5.24 9.20 22.81
CA LEU A 62 3.82 9.36 22.48
C LEU A 62 2.91 8.96 23.64
N THR A 63 3.21 7.88 24.35
CA THR A 63 2.48 7.50 25.57
C THR A 63 2.57 8.58 26.64
N ARG A 64 3.74 9.20 26.83
CA ARG A 64 3.92 10.31 27.79
C ARG A 64 3.13 11.55 27.36
N TYR A 65 3.14 11.89 26.07
CA TYR A 65 2.34 12.99 25.52
C TYR A 65 0.84 12.75 25.76
N ALA A 66 0.37 11.53 25.46
CA ALA A 66 -1.01 11.10 25.68
C ALA A 66 -1.43 11.20 27.16
N ALA A 67 -0.53 10.86 28.09
CA ALA A 67 -0.79 10.90 29.53
C ALA A 67 -0.78 12.32 30.14
N ASN A 68 -0.05 13.26 29.53
CA ASN A 68 0.20 14.59 30.11
C ASN A 68 -0.89 15.64 29.78
N GLY A 69 -2.05 15.23 29.26
CA GLY A 69 -3.20 16.12 29.05
C GLY A 69 -2.97 17.24 28.02
N GLN A 70 -2.01 17.07 27.11
CA GLN A 70 -1.73 18.04 26.05
C GLN A 70 -2.89 18.13 25.05
N PRO A 71 -3.02 19.22 24.27
CA PRO A 71 -4.05 19.32 23.23
C PRO A 71 -4.03 18.11 22.29
N GLY A 72 -5.16 17.43 22.09
CA GLY A 72 -5.22 16.24 21.22
C GLY A 72 -4.66 14.95 21.84
N SER A 73 -4.25 14.97 23.11
CA SER A 73 -3.74 13.78 23.81
C SER A 73 -4.77 12.66 23.91
N ALA A 74 -6.06 12.99 24.07
CA ALA A 74 -7.15 12.02 24.13
C ALA A 74 -7.38 11.33 22.78
N GLU A 75 -7.27 12.08 21.68
CA GLU A 75 -7.37 11.55 20.33
C GLU A 75 -6.18 10.64 20.01
N LEU A 76 -4.96 11.07 20.36
CA LEU A 76 -3.77 10.24 20.23
C LEU A 76 -3.87 8.97 21.08
N ALA A 77 -4.31 9.07 22.34
CA ALA A 77 -4.50 7.92 23.21
C ALA A 77 -5.49 6.90 22.61
N ARG A 78 -6.61 7.39 22.07
CA ARG A 78 -7.61 6.54 21.41
C ARG A 78 -7.01 5.88 20.16
N ALA A 79 -6.32 6.63 19.31
CA ALA A 79 -5.67 6.09 18.12
C ALA A 79 -4.60 5.02 18.47
N MET A 80 -3.82 5.24 19.52
CA MET A 80 -2.85 4.26 20.01
C MET A 80 -3.52 2.98 20.52
N LEU A 81 -4.69 3.09 21.17
CA LEU A 81 -5.48 1.95 21.61
C LEU A 81 -6.12 1.20 20.42
N ASP A 82 -6.61 1.92 19.41
CA ASP A 82 -7.16 1.32 18.19
C ASP A 82 -6.10 0.53 17.43
N VAL A 83 -4.90 1.10 17.28
CA VAL A 83 -3.75 0.43 16.64
C VAL A 83 -3.34 -0.82 17.43
N LYS A 84 -3.26 -0.73 18.75
CA LYS A 84 -2.96 -1.88 19.59
C LYS A 84 -4.02 -2.98 19.43
N HIS A 85 -5.29 -2.60 19.46
CA HIS A 85 -6.41 -3.52 19.26
C HIS A 85 -6.32 -4.21 17.89
N ALA A 86 -6.03 -3.47 16.83
CA ALA A 86 -5.84 -4.02 15.49
C ALA A 86 -4.71 -5.06 15.43
N LEU A 87 -3.56 -4.74 16.05
CA LEU A 87 -2.41 -5.65 16.14
C LEU A 87 -2.73 -6.94 16.93
N ASP A 88 -3.50 -6.84 18.01
CA ASP A 88 -3.89 -7.99 18.83
C ASP A 88 -4.92 -8.87 18.11
N LEU A 89 -5.78 -8.26 17.26
CA LEU A 89 -6.80 -8.94 16.47
C LEU A 89 -6.24 -9.67 15.24
N VAL A 90 -5.36 -9.02 14.47
CA VAL A 90 -4.88 -9.57 13.19
C VAL A 90 -3.68 -10.51 13.42
N GLN A 91 -3.97 -11.81 13.49
CA GLN A 91 -2.95 -12.83 13.78
C GLN A 91 -2.50 -13.66 12.57
N HIS A 92 -3.31 -13.70 11.50
CA HIS A 92 -3.05 -14.48 10.30
C HIS A 92 -2.54 -13.64 9.12
N ARG A 93 -1.87 -14.33 8.19
CA ARG A 93 -1.21 -13.76 6.99
C ARG A 93 -2.20 -13.17 6.00
N HIS A 94 -3.31 -13.88 5.81
CA HIS A 94 -4.33 -13.58 4.83
C HIS A 94 -5.69 -13.94 5.40
N TYR A 95 -6.70 -13.18 5.00
CA TYR A 95 -8.08 -13.40 5.34
C TYR A 95 -8.92 -13.45 4.07
N ARG A 96 -10.01 -14.19 4.11
CA ARG A 96 -11.07 -14.15 3.11
C ARG A 96 -12.16 -13.21 3.63
N ALA A 97 -12.43 -12.15 2.88
CA ALA A 97 -13.54 -11.25 3.14
C ALA A 97 -14.85 -11.84 2.61
N SER A 98 -15.93 -11.67 3.37
CA SER A 98 -17.29 -12.03 2.99
C SER A 98 -18.23 -10.95 3.53
N ALA A 99 -18.97 -10.30 2.64
CA ALA A 99 -19.99 -9.33 3.03
C ALA A 99 -21.17 -10.04 3.71
N VAL A 100 -21.81 -9.36 4.65
CA VAL A 100 -23.03 -9.79 5.34
C VAL A 100 -24.05 -8.65 5.27
N PRO A 101 -25.23 -8.85 4.65
CA PRO A 101 -25.70 -10.08 3.98
C PRO A 101 -24.82 -10.51 2.80
N GLU A 102 -24.83 -11.81 2.45
CA GLU A 102 -23.95 -12.38 1.41
C GLU A 102 -24.29 -11.83 0.02
N SER A 103 -23.67 -10.71 -0.32
CA SER A 103 -23.74 -10.11 -1.65
C SER A 103 -22.34 -9.86 -2.16
N GLY A 104 -21.94 -10.58 -3.22
CA GLY A 104 -20.71 -10.31 -3.96
C GLY A 104 -19.64 -11.40 -3.89
N ILE A 105 -18.50 -11.12 -4.53
CA ILE A 105 -17.38 -12.04 -4.70
C ILE A 105 -16.56 -12.05 -3.41
N THR A 106 -16.25 -13.24 -2.87
CA THR A 106 -15.29 -13.36 -1.78
C THR A 106 -13.90 -12.97 -2.25
N THR A 107 -13.30 -11.96 -1.62
CA THR A 107 -11.95 -11.49 -1.94
C THR A 107 -10.95 -11.88 -0.85
N THR A 108 -9.69 -12.09 -1.23
CA THR A 108 -8.61 -12.33 -0.27
C THR A 108 -7.92 -11.01 0.07
N VAL A 109 -7.75 -10.76 1.36
CA VAL A 109 -7.15 -9.53 1.92
C VAL A 109 -5.89 -9.91 2.69
N SER A 110 -4.83 -9.10 2.56
CA SER A 110 -3.59 -9.31 3.31
C SER A 110 -3.74 -8.86 4.77
N ALA A 111 -2.88 -9.36 5.65
CA ALA A 111 -2.81 -8.88 7.03
C ALA A 111 -2.60 -7.36 7.12
N GLU A 112 -1.77 -6.79 6.25
CA GLU A 112 -1.46 -5.35 6.24
C GLU A 112 -2.67 -4.51 5.87
N GLN A 113 -3.39 -4.89 4.82
CA GLN A 113 -4.63 -4.23 4.42
C GLN A 113 -5.69 -4.33 5.51
N LEU A 114 -5.80 -5.50 6.15
CA LEU A 114 -6.76 -5.70 7.23
C LEU A 114 -6.39 -4.87 8.48
N LEU A 115 -5.10 -4.73 8.79
CA LEU A 115 -4.64 -3.88 9.90
C LEU A 115 -5.00 -2.41 9.67
N GLU A 116 -4.85 -1.90 8.45
CA GLU A 116 -5.26 -0.53 8.09
C GLU A 116 -6.78 -0.37 8.27
N LEU A 117 -7.58 -1.30 7.71
CA LEU A 117 -9.03 -1.27 7.82
C LEU A 117 -9.53 -1.37 9.27
N VAL A 118 -8.98 -2.29 10.08
CA VAL A 118 -9.36 -2.46 11.49
C VAL A 118 -8.95 -1.25 12.32
N THR A 119 -7.80 -0.66 12.03
CA THR A 119 -7.35 0.57 12.70
C THR A 119 -8.27 1.74 12.40
N GLU A 120 -8.70 1.89 11.14
CA GLU A 120 -9.63 2.94 10.71
C GLU A 120 -11.04 2.73 11.27
N ALA A 121 -11.52 1.48 11.28
CA ALA A 121 -12.77 1.11 11.94
C ALA A 121 -12.73 1.45 13.43
N GLY A 122 -11.58 1.25 14.07
CA GLY A 122 -11.37 1.47 15.49
C GLY A 122 -11.96 0.35 16.34
N ARG A 123 -11.66 0.38 17.63
CA ARG A 123 -12.04 -0.69 18.57
C ARG A 123 -13.54 -0.94 18.65
N ASP A 124 -14.35 0.10 18.48
CA ASP A 124 -15.80 0.02 18.67
C ASP A 124 -16.50 -0.69 17.51
N ARG A 125 -15.85 -0.81 16.34
CA ARG A 125 -16.42 -1.41 15.11
C ARG A 125 -15.70 -2.67 14.64
N ALA A 126 -14.58 -3.02 15.27
CA ALA A 126 -13.81 -4.22 14.93
C ALA A 126 -13.87 -5.25 16.06
N LEU A 127 -14.53 -6.37 15.79
CA LEU A 127 -14.81 -7.41 16.78
C LEU A 127 -14.13 -8.73 16.42
N ALA A 128 -13.62 -9.43 17.42
CA ALA A 128 -13.19 -10.82 17.29
C ALA A 128 -14.40 -11.76 17.27
N ALA A 129 -14.39 -12.72 16.37
CA ALA A 129 -15.33 -13.82 16.30
C ALA A 129 -14.62 -15.16 16.50
N GLN A 130 -15.39 -16.24 16.68
CA GLN A 130 -14.85 -17.57 16.91
C GLN A 130 -13.94 -18.03 15.77
N GLY A 131 -12.90 -18.79 16.11
CA GLY A 131 -11.97 -19.37 15.13
C GLY A 131 -11.01 -18.36 14.47
N GLY A 132 -10.80 -17.19 15.09
CA GLY A 132 -9.90 -16.16 14.57
C GLY A 132 -10.51 -15.33 13.44
N ALA A 133 -11.82 -15.42 13.23
CA ALA A 133 -12.54 -14.54 12.33
C ALA A 133 -12.68 -13.13 12.92
N LEU A 134 -12.74 -12.13 12.05
CA LEU A 134 -12.84 -10.72 12.42
C LEU A 134 -14.06 -10.14 11.74
N VAL A 135 -14.85 -9.35 12.48
CA VAL A 135 -16.01 -8.65 11.94
C VAL A 135 -15.72 -7.15 11.99
N VAL A 136 -15.76 -6.51 10.83
CA VAL A 136 -15.67 -5.05 10.73
C VAL A 136 -17.04 -4.52 10.32
N LEU A 137 -17.63 -3.72 11.21
CA LEU A 137 -18.90 -3.04 10.96
C LEU A 137 -18.65 -1.83 10.06
N ALA A 138 -19.43 -1.68 8.99
CA ALA A 138 -19.35 -0.49 8.16
C ALA A 138 -19.82 0.74 8.95
N GLN A 139 -19.40 1.93 8.49
CA GLN A 139 -19.82 3.20 9.09
C GLN A 139 -21.33 3.42 8.99
N ASN A 140 -21.96 2.84 7.95
CA ASN A 140 -23.41 2.76 7.81
C ASN A 140 -23.82 1.33 8.17
N GLU A 141 -24.54 1.17 9.28
CA GLU A 141 -24.81 -0.09 10.00
C GLU A 141 -25.50 -1.22 9.20
N GLU A 142 -25.82 -0.98 7.92
CA GLU A 142 -26.54 -1.90 7.05
C GLU A 142 -25.64 -3.00 6.44
N THR A 143 -24.32 -2.88 6.52
CA THR A 143 -23.38 -3.88 5.98
C THR A 143 -22.23 -4.18 6.93
N SER A 144 -21.92 -5.46 7.09
CA SER A 144 -20.76 -5.92 7.87
C SER A 144 -19.87 -6.78 7.00
N THR A 145 -18.56 -6.69 7.17
CA THR A 145 -17.62 -7.57 6.46
C THR A 145 -16.96 -8.52 7.46
N VAL A 146 -17.09 -9.82 7.17
CA VAL A 146 -16.48 -10.89 7.96
C VAL A 146 -15.20 -11.35 7.25
N TYR A 147 -14.09 -11.29 7.97
CA TYR A 147 -12.78 -11.72 7.53
C TYR A 147 -12.43 -13.04 8.21
N ARG A 148 -12.35 -14.13 7.45
CA ARG A 148 -12.01 -15.46 7.97
C ARG A 148 -10.56 -15.80 7.65
N PRO A 149 -9.79 -16.37 8.59
CA PRO A 149 -8.40 -16.70 8.34
C PRO A 149 -8.29 -17.77 7.25
N VAL A 150 -7.31 -17.60 6.38
CA VAL A 150 -7.00 -18.54 5.30
C VAL A 150 -6.02 -19.59 5.83
N SER A 151 -6.17 -20.85 5.38
CA SER A 151 -5.28 -21.94 5.81
C SER A 151 -3.81 -21.68 5.44
N ALA A 152 -2.87 -22.24 6.19
CA ALA A 152 -1.44 -22.03 5.94
C ALA A 152 -1.02 -22.45 4.51
N VAL A 153 -1.63 -23.50 3.97
CA VAL A 153 -1.39 -23.99 2.59
C VAL A 153 -1.87 -22.96 1.57
N GLN A 154 -3.09 -22.44 1.73
CA GLN A 154 -3.63 -21.41 0.85
C GLN A 154 -2.83 -20.10 0.95
N ALA A 155 -2.43 -19.71 2.16
CA ALA A 155 -1.55 -18.55 2.38
C ALA A 155 -0.20 -18.72 1.67
N LYS A 156 0.38 -19.93 1.66
CA LYS A 156 1.62 -20.22 0.92
C LYS A 156 1.40 -20.10 -0.59
N ALA A 157 0.32 -20.65 -1.11
CA ALA A 157 -0.03 -20.55 -2.52
C ALA A 157 -0.24 -19.09 -2.97
N LEU A 158 -0.96 -18.29 -2.18
CA LEU A 158 -1.17 -16.86 -2.46
C LEU A 158 0.16 -16.09 -2.51
N ARG A 159 1.11 -16.39 -1.61
CA ARG A 159 2.43 -15.77 -1.68
C ARG A 159 3.24 -16.18 -2.89
N GLN A 160 3.18 -17.45 -3.26
CA GLN A 160 3.88 -17.93 -4.44
C GLN A 160 3.32 -17.25 -5.69
N ALA A 161 1.99 -17.16 -5.80
CA ALA A 161 1.33 -16.43 -6.88
C ALA A 161 1.73 -14.94 -6.90
N ALA A 162 1.72 -14.26 -5.74
CA ALA A 162 2.13 -12.85 -5.66
C ALA A 162 3.61 -12.64 -6.01
N ARG A 163 4.49 -13.57 -5.60
CA ARG A 163 5.91 -13.53 -5.95
C ARG A 163 6.11 -13.73 -7.45
N SER A 164 5.46 -14.73 -8.04
CA SER A 164 5.50 -14.97 -9.48
C SER A 164 4.95 -13.78 -10.26
N ALA A 165 3.84 -13.18 -9.82
CA ALA A 165 3.29 -11.97 -10.43
C ALA A 165 4.26 -10.78 -10.35
N LYS A 166 4.96 -10.60 -9.22
CA LYS A 166 5.99 -9.56 -9.08
C LYS A 166 7.19 -9.82 -9.98
N GLU A 167 7.67 -11.07 -10.03
CA GLU A 167 8.78 -11.46 -10.91
C GLU A 167 8.40 -11.24 -12.38
N GLU A 168 7.17 -11.58 -12.76
CA GLU A 168 6.65 -11.32 -14.10
C GLU A 168 6.52 -9.82 -14.39
N ALA A 169 6.02 -9.03 -13.44
CA ALA A 169 5.93 -7.58 -13.60
C ALA A 169 7.31 -6.93 -13.79
N ILE A 170 8.33 -7.40 -13.06
CA ILE A 170 9.72 -6.96 -13.26
C ILE A 170 10.22 -7.35 -14.65
N ARG A 171 9.98 -8.58 -15.10
CA ARG A 171 10.37 -9.02 -16.45
C ARG A 171 9.71 -8.19 -17.55
N LEU A 172 8.41 -7.90 -17.41
CA LEU A 172 7.66 -7.07 -18.35
C LEU A 172 8.20 -5.64 -18.39
N TYR A 173 8.47 -5.06 -17.22
CA TYR A 173 9.09 -3.74 -17.10
C TYR A 173 10.46 -3.71 -17.77
N GLU A 174 11.36 -4.64 -17.41
CA GLU A 174 12.70 -4.73 -17.97
C GLU A 174 12.67 -4.95 -19.48
N GLY A 175 11.80 -5.82 -19.97
CA GLY A 175 11.64 -6.09 -21.40
C GLY A 175 11.16 -4.87 -22.18
N ALA A 176 10.23 -4.09 -21.63
CA ALA A 176 9.76 -2.86 -22.26
C ALA A 176 10.83 -1.75 -22.21
N VAL A 177 11.52 -1.59 -21.07
CA VAL A 177 12.61 -0.62 -20.92
C VAL A 177 13.79 -0.95 -21.83
N GLU A 178 14.15 -2.23 -21.97
CA GLU A 178 15.23 -2.68 -22.88
C GLU A 178 14.94 -2.27 -24.33
N VAL A 179 13.69 -2.44 -24.78
CA VAL A 179 13.25 -2.05 -26.13
C VAL A 179 13.22 -0.53 -26.30
N LEU A 180 12.76 0.23 -25.31
CA LEU A 180 12.58 1.67 -25.43
C LEU A 180 13.86 2.48 -25.23
N ARG A 181 14.71 2.09 -24.28
CA ARG A 181 15.90 2.85 -23.83
C ARG A 181 16.85 3.29 -24.96
N PRO A 182 17.08 2.51 -26.04
CA PRO A 182 17.93 2.96 -27.15
C PRO A 182 17.32 4.08 -27.99
N HIS A 183 15.99 4.25 -27.96
CA HIS A 183 15.25 5.11 -28.89
C HIS A 183 14.62 6.34 -28.23
N VAL A 184 14.29 6.24 -26.94
CA VAL A 184 13.64 7.32 -26.19
C VAL A 184 14.35 7.59 -24.88
N ARG A 185 14.29 8.84 -24.43
CA ARG A 185 14.74 9.22 -23.10
C ARG A 185 13.77 8.63 -22.08
N MET A 186 14.28 7.76 -21.20
CA MET A 186 13.50 7.18 -20.10
C MET A 186 13.39 8.18 -18.94
N ALA A 187 12.22 8.26 -18.32
CA ALA A 187 12.02 9.00 -17.08
C ALA A 187 12.32 8.09 -15.86
N ASP A 188 12.92 8.68 -14.83
CA ASP A 188 13.22 8.00 -13.56
C ASP A 188 12.34 8.59 -12.46
N TRP A 189 11.34 7.83 -11.99
CA TRP A 189 10.43 8.26 -10.93
C TRP A 189 11.14 8.52 -9.60
N SER A 190 12.35 8.00 -9.40
CA SER A 190 13.07 8.19 -8.14
C SER A 190 13.73 9.56 -8.01
N LYS A 191 13.82 10.34 -9.10
CA LYS A 191 14.61 11.59 -9.12
C LYS A 191 13.79 12.86 -9.18
N ASP A 192 12.47 12.77 -9.37
CA ASP A 192 11.56 13.92 -9.59
C ASP A 192 12.06 14.97 -10.62
N ASP A 193 13.07 14.59 -11.41
CA ASP A 193 13.81 15.46 -12.32
C ASP A 193 13.98 14.73 -13.65
N GLY A 194 13.56 15.40 -14.72
CA GLY A 194 13.63 14.91 -16.09
C GLY A 194 12.28 14.73 -16.77
N TYR A 195 12.33 14.88 -18.09
CA TYR A 195 11.23 14.59 -19.00
C TYR A 195 11.55 13.37 -19.85
N GLY A 196 10.56 12.52 -20.12
CA GLY A 196 10.78 11.30 -20.89
C GLY A 196 9.63 10.30 -20.81
N VAL A 197 9.90 9.11 -21.34
CA VAL A 197 8.98 7.99 -21.35
C VAL A 197 9.09 7.22 -20.04
N ALA A 198 7.97 7.10 -19.33
CA ALA A 198 7.81 6.27 -18.15
C ALA A 198 7.10 4.97 -18.52
N VAL A 199 7.55 3.88 -17.91
CA VAL A 199 6.97 2.55 -18.07
C VAL A 199 6.42 2.13 -16.71
N ASP A 200 5.18 1.66 -16.69
CA ASP A 200 4.53 1.09 -15.51
C ASP A 200 3.96 -0.29 -15.87
N VAL A 201 3.78 -1.17 -14.88
CA VAL A 201 3.24 -2.50 -15.09
C VAL A 201 2.07 -2.75 -14.16
N ALA A 202 0.90 -2.98 -14.73
CA ALA A 202 -0.32 -3.28 -14.01
C ALA A 202 -0.84 -4.66 -14.40
N ARG A 203 -0.87 -5.58 -13.41
CA ARG A 203 -1.40 -6.97 -13.49
C ARG A 203 -0.77 -7.85 -14.58
N ASP A 204 -1.16 -7.63 -15.82
CA ASP A 204 -0.89 -8.42 -17.03
C ASP A 204 -0.43 -7.54 -18.21
N GLY A 205 -0.14 -6.27 -17.94
CA GLY A 205 0.18 -5.33 -18.98
C GLY A 205 1.19 -4.24 -18.62
N VAL A 206 1.91 -3.78 -19.63
CA VAL A 206 2.87 -2.68 -19.55
C VAL A 206 2.18 -1.41 -20.03
N SER A 207 2.07 -0.39 -19.19
CA SER A 207 1.67 0.93 -19.65
C SER A 207 2.87 1.84 -19.90
N VAL A 208 2.76 2.65 -20.95
CA VAL A 208 3.78 3.61 -21.34
C VAL A 208 3.15 4.98 -21.41
N GLN A 209 3.78 5.95 -20.75
CA GLN A 209 3.28 7.32 -20.64
C GLN A 209 4.41 8.34 -20.67
N TRP A 210 4.07 9.59 -20.94
CA TRP A 210 5.02 10.70 -20.87
C TRP A 210 5.07 11.29 -19.46
N TRP A 211 6.28 11.60 -18.99
CA TRP A 211 6.55 12.23 -17.70
C TRP A 211 7.40 13.50 -17.86
N PRO A 212 7.17 14.59 -17.10
CA PRO A 212 5.95 14.83 -16.32
C PRO A 212 4.78 15.16 -17.24
N ALA A 213 3.61 14.56 -16.98
CA ALA A 213 2.41 14.73 -17.79
C ALA A 213 1.79 16.15 -17.70
N ALA A 214 2.27 16.98 -16.78
CA ALA A 214 1.69 18.29 -16.47
C ALA A 214 2.21 19.45 -17.35
N LEU A 215 3.20 19.24 -18.21
CA LEU A 215 3.80 20.29 -19.04
C LEU A 215 3.22 20.29 -20.47
N PRO A 216 2.46 21.33 -20.89
CA PRO A 216 1.79 21.36 -22.19
C PRO A 216 2.74 21.22 -23.39
N GLU A 217 3.92 21.85 -23.32
CA GLU A 217 4.92 21.82 -24.39
C GLU A 217 5.50 20.40 -24.61
N SER A 218 5.57 19.59 -23.56
CA SER A 218 6.10 18.23 -23.62
C SER A 218 5.03 17.20 -24.00
N ARG A 219 3.75 17.50 -23.75
CA ARG A 219 2.60 16.74 -24.26
C ARG A 219 2.51 16.76 -25.78
N ALA A 220 2.84 17.89 -26.42
CA ALA A 220 2.89 17.97 -27.87
C ALA A 220 3.94 17.00 -28.45
N LEU A 221 5.08 16.78 -27.77
CA LEU A 221 6.08 15.79 -28.19
C LEU A 221 5.56 14.35 -28.09
N TRP A 222 4.78 14.05 -27.06
CA TRP A 222 4.16 12.73 -26.87
C TRP A 222 3.07 12.44 -27.92
N GLU A 223 2.10 13.35 -28.08
CA GLU A 223 0.93 13.15 -28.93
C GLU A 223 1.18 13.46 -30.41
N GLN A 224 1.90 14.55 -30.71
CA GLN A 224 2.11 15.06 -32.07
C GLN A 224 3.56 14.85 -32.56
N GLY A 225 4.52 14.76 -31.64
CA GLY A 225 5.94 14.55 -31.95
C GLY A 225 6.30 13.11 -32.31
N GLY A 226 5.33 12.22 -32.42
CA GLY A 226 5.52 10.84 -32.87
C GLY A 226 6.12 9.90 -31.82
N ILE A 227 6.41 10.37 -30.60
CA ILE A 227 7.01 9.53 -29.54
C ILE A 227 6.05 8.42 -29.13
N ARG A 228 4.75 8.71 -29.00
CA ARG A 228 3.74 7.68 -28.72
C ARG A 228 3.72 6.60 -29.80
N GLN A 229 3.68 6.98 -31.08
CA GLN A 229 3.67 6.05 -32.21
C GLN A 229 4.98 5.25 -32.31
N LEU A 230 6.11 5.86 -31.98
CA LEU A 230 7.42 5.19 -31.89
C LEU A 230 7.41 4.13 -30.80
N CYS A 231 6.95 4.46 -29.59
CA CYS A 231 6.83 3.51 -28.48
C CYS A 231 5.88 2.35 -28.82
N VAL A 232 4.73 2.64 -29.43
CA VAL A 232 3.79 1.63 -29.95
C VAL A 232 4.51 0.68 -30.90
N SER A 233 5.19 1.23 -31.92
CA SER A 233 5.80 0.44 -33.00
C SER A 233 6.95 -0.44 -32.49
N LEU A 234 7.77 0.08 -31.57
CA LEU A 234 8.88 -0.67 -30.97
C LEU A 234 8.36 -1.84 -30.11
N LEU A 235 7.30 -1.60 -29.33
CA LEU A 235 6.77 -2.58 -28.39
C LEU A 235 5.79 -3.57 -29.02
N ALA A 236 5.16 -3.23 -30.16
CA ALA A 236 4.23 -4.11 -30.88
C ALA A 236 4.84 -5.45 -31.33
N SER A 237 6.16 -5.54 -31.40
CA SER A 237 6.88 -6.78 -31.71
C SER A 237 6.89 -7.80 -30.55
N ARG A 238 6.66 -7.35 -29.31
CA ARG A 238 6.75 -8.16 -28.09
C ARG A 238 5.52 -8.09 -27.20
N PHE A 239 4.65 -7.09 -27.39
CA PHE A 239 3.47 -6.85 -26.58
C PHE A 239 2.27 -6.51 -27.46
N THR A 240 1.09 -6.98 -27.09
CA THR A 240 -0.19 -6.61 -27.69
C THR A 240 -0.58 -5.20 -27.26
N VAL A 241 -0.69 -4.26 -28.19
CA VAL A 241 -1.00 -2.86 -27.86
C VAL A 241 -2.50 -2.65 -27.69
N SER A 242 -2.92 -2.11 -26.54
CA SER A 242 -4.25 -1.51 -26.36
C SER A 242 -4.13 0.00 -26.17
N GLU A 243 -4.94 0.76 -26.90
CA GLU A 243 -5.13 2.16 -26.57
C GLU A 243 -5.83 2.21 -25.20
N GLY A 244 -5.19 2.85 -24.21
CA GLY A 244 -5.70 2.89 -22.84
C GLY A 244 -7.08 3.54 -22.76
N ASP A 245 -7.81 3.26 -21.68
CA ASP A 245 -9.13 3.83 -21.42
C ASP A 245 -9.03 5.36 -21.21
N ASP A 246 -9.97 6.13 -21.79
CA ASP A 246 -10.00 7.60 -21.89
C ASP A 246 -9.98 8.36 -20.53
N GLY A 247 -9.94 7.64 -19.40
CA GLY A 247 -9.93 8.18 -18.04
C GLY A 247 -8.55 8.54 -17.47
N ALA A 248 -7.44 8.14 -18.11
CA ALA A 248 -6.09 8.56 -17.76
C ALA A 248 -5.44 9.18 -19.00
N PRO A 249 -5.24 10.51 -19.05
CA PRO A 249 -5.23 11.21 -20.34
C PRO A 249 -4.06 10.84 -21.26
N HIS A 250 -3.03 10.11 -20.80
CA HIS A 250 -1.80 9.87 -21.56
C HIS A 250 -1.17 8.47 -21.45
N ALA A 251 -1.87 7.46 -20.93
CA ALA A 251 -1.31 6.11 -20.80
C ALA A 251 -1.74 5.21 -21.98
N MET A 252 -0.77 4.61 -22.68
CA MET A 252 -1.02 3.45 -23.54
C MET A 252 -0.86 2.19 -22.72
N MET A 253 -1.80 1.23 -22.80
CA MET A 253 -1.70 -0.04 -22.07
C MET A 253 -1.33 -1.17 -23.04
N LEU A 254 -0.32 -1.97 -22.74
CA LEU A 254 0.09 -3.12 -23.53
C LEU A 254 -0.26 -4.38 -22.76
N ARG A 255 -0.81 -5.40 -23.39
CA ARG A 255 -1.05 -6.73 -22.82
C ARG A 255 -0.07 -7.72 -23.43
N LEU A 256 0.09 -8.89 -22.80
CA LEU A 256 0.72 -10.04 -23.43
C LEU A 256 -0.21 -10.58 -24.53
#